data_AF-A0A2A4P2E3-F1
#
_entry.id   AF-A0A2A4P2E3-F1
#
_cell.length_a   1.000
_cell.length_b   1.000
_cell.length_c   1.000
_cell.angle_alpha   90.00
_cell.angle_beta   90.00
_cell.angle_gamma   90.00
#
_symmetry.space_group_name_H-M   'P 1'
#
loop_
_entity.id
_entity.type
_entity.pdbx_description
1 polymer ?
#
loop_
_entity_poly.entity_id
_entity_poly.type
_entity_poly.pdbx_seq_one_letter_code
_entity_poly.pdbx_strand_id
1 'polypeptide(L)'
;MLTLVLGGWGGGLCGLSCIDGLDASLNETTSYHRFEAGRKYMATVVVKNKRVQAWLDGKSLVDVSLQGRSWQLRSEVEACRPLAVASFQTRARIHSLRLRRWR
;
A
#
# COMPACT_ATOMS: atom_id res chain seq x y z
N MET A 1 0.54 -1.99 11.82
CA MET A 1 0.91 -2.36 10.43
C MET A 1 -0.08 -1.68 9.50
N LEU A 2 0.29 -1.41 8.25
CA LEU A 2 -0.56 -0.76 7.26
C LEU A 2 -0.59 -1.60 5.98
N THR A 3 -1.67 -1.46 5.20
CA THR A 3 -1.78 -2.07 3.88
C THR A 3 -1.74 -0.97 2.83
N LEU A 4 -0.78 -1.04 1.91
CA LEU A 4 -0.84 -0.30 0.65
C LEU A 4 -1.68 -1.10 -0.34
N VAL A 5 -2.84 -0.57 -0.70
CA VAL A 5 -3.71 -1.13 -1.73
C VAL A 5 -3.20 -0.69 -3.10
N LEU A 6 -3.05 -1.64 -4.01
CA LEU A 6 -2.66 -1.41 -5.41
C LEU A 6 -3.67 -2.14 -6.32
N GLY A 7 -4.75 -1.46 -6.69
CA GLY A 7 -5.80 -2.00 -7.56
C GLY A 7 -6.98 -2.63 -6.82
N GLY A 8 -7.51 -1.97 -5.79
CA GLY A 8 -8.77 -2.35 -5.14
C GLY A 8 -10.02 -1.78 -5.85
N TRP A 9 -11.23 -2.08 -5.34
CA TRP A 9 -12.52 -1.53 -5.80
C TRP A 9 -12.67 -1.47 -7.33
N GLY A 10 -12.79 -2.64 -7.96
CA GLY A 10 -12.89 -2.73 -9.43
C GLY A 10 -11.55 -2.61 -10.16
N GLY A 11 -10.43 -2.62 -9.42
CA GLY A 11 -9.07 -2.72 -9.98
C GLY A 11 -8.33 -1.39 -10.11
N GLY A 12 -8.96 -0.27 -9.75
CA GLY A 12 -8.38 1.07 -9.93
C GLY A 12 -7.85 1.71 -8.65
N LEU A 13 -8.43 1.38 -7.49
CA LEU A 13 -8.15 2.14 -6.28
C LEU A 13 -6.75 1.82 -5.72
N CYS A 14 -6.04 2.86 -5.34
CA CYS A 14 -4.77 2.81 -4.63
C CYS A 14 -4.83 3.69 -3.37
N GLY A 15 -4.02 3.35 -2.36
CA GLY A 15 -3.93 4.14 -1.13
C GLY A 15 -3.58 3.29 0.09
N LEU A 16 -3.41 3.93 1.24
CA LEU A 16 -3.23 3.26 2.52
C LEU A 16 -4.58 2.98 3.15
N SER A 17 -4.79 1.75 3.62
CA SER A 17 -6.03 1.37 4.33
C SER A 17 -5.88 1.51 5.84
N CYS A 18 -7.00 1.77 6.50
CA CYS A 18 -7.20 1.74 7.96
C CYS A 18 -6.37 2.80 8.70
N ILE A 19 -6.36 4.01 8.15
CA ILE A 19 -5.91 5.22 8.84
C ILE A 19 -7.16 5.85 9.47
N ASP A 20 -7.16 6.05 10.78
CA ASP A 20 -8.29 6.57 11.55
C ASP A 20 -9.60 5.79 11.32
N GLY A 21 -9.47 4.47 11.15
CA GLY A 21 -10.58 3.55 10.86
C GLY A 21 -11.06 3.57 9.39
N LEU A 22 -10.59 4.52 8.58
CA LEU A 22 -11.00 4.69 7.19
C LEU A 22 -10.14 3.86 6.25
N ASP A 23 -10.78 3.18 5.30
CA ASP A 23 -10.07 2.44 4.26
C ASP A 23 -9.52 3.34 3.16
N ALA A 24 -8.75 2.74 2.25
CA ALA A 24 -8.07 3.46 1.18
C ALA A 24 -9.00 4.22 0.22
N SER A 25 -10.32 4.00 0.26
CA SER A 25 -11.30 4.73 -0.56
C SER A 25 -11.89 5.95 0.14
N LEU A 26 -11.68 6.07 1.45
CA LEU A 26 -12.34 7.04 2.32
C LEU A 26 -11.35 7.95 3.06
N ASN A 27 -10.05 7.91 2.74
CA ASN A 27 -9.05 8.77 3.35
C ASN A 27 -8.23 9.56 2.32
N GLU A 28 -7.40 10.47 2.80
CA GLU A 28 -6.65 11.43 1.99
C GLU A 28 -5.57 10.81 1.08
N THR A 29 -5.27 9.53 1.25
CA THR A 29 -4.31 8.80 0.40
C THR A 29 -4.97 8.16 -0.82
N THR A 30 -6.30 8.30 -0.95
CA THR A 30 -7.09 7.77 -2.07
C THR A 30 -6.54 8.26 -3.40
N SER A 31 -6.18 7.34 -4.27
CA SER A 31 -5.78 7.61 -5.65
C SER A 31 -6.26 6.50 -6.58
N TYR A 32 -6.16 6.73 -7.89
CA TYR A 32 -6.59 5.77 -8.89
C TYR A 32 -5.48 5.51 -9.91
N HIS A 33 -5.26 4.24 -10.23
CA HIS A 33 -4.33 3.80 -11.24
C HIS A 33 -4.91 2.63 -12.01
N ARG A 34 -4.89 2.70 -13.34
CA ARG A 34 -5.28 1.58 -14.18
C ARG A 34 -4.10 0.62 -14.34
N PHE A 35 -4.25 -0.59 -13.81
CA PHE A 35 -3.27 -1.64 -14.00
C PHE A 35 -3.52 -2.42 -15.29
N GLU A 36 -2.44 -2.75 -15.99
CA GLU A 36 -2.43 -3.55 -17.21
C GLU A 36 -1.91 -4.95 -16.89
N ALA A 37 -2.64 -5.97 -17.35
CA ALA A 37 -2.25 -7.36 -17.13
C ALA A 37 -0.91 -7.67 -17.82
N GLY A 38 0.00 -8.33 -17.10
CA GLY A 38 1.33 -8.71 -17.60
C GLY A 38 2.36 -7.58 -17.62
N ARG A 39 1.96 -6.32 -17.42
CA ARG A 39 2.90 -5.20 -17.26
C ARG A 39 3.59 -5.29 -15.90
N LYS A 40 4.91 -5.05 -15.89
CA LYS A 40 5.67 -4.92 -14.64
C LYS A 40 5.47 -3.53 -14.04
N TYR A 41 5.22 -3.49 -12.74
CA TYR A 41 5.11 -2.26 -11.96
C TYR A 41 6.14 -2.26 -10.85
N MET A 42 6.75 -1.09 -10.59
CA MET A 42 7.66 -0.91 -9.46
C MET A 42 6.96 -0.10 -8.37
N ALA A 43 6.66 -0.76 -7.25
CA ALA A 43 6.21 -0.09 -6.03
C ALA A 43 7.39 0.13 -5.08
N THR A 44 7.62 1.39 -4.72
CA THR A 44 8.60 1.76 -3.69
C THR A 44 7.85 2.28 -2.48
N VAL A 45 8.14 1.75 -1.29
CA VAL A 45 7.56 2.22 -0.03
C VAL A 45 8.69 2.61 0.93
N VAL A 46 8.59 3.81 1.48
CA VAL A 46 9.52 4.33 2.49
C VAL A 46 8.71 4.71 3.72
N VAL A 47 9.08 4.12 4.86
CA VAL A 47 8.54 4.46 6.16
C VAL A 47 9.67 5.07 7.00
N LYS A 48 9.52 6.33 7.39
CA LYS A 48 10.52 7.04 8.22
C LYS A 48 9.80 8.05 9.12
N ASN A 49 10.15 8.10 10.40
CA ASN A 49 9.63 9.08 11.37
C ASN A 49 8.08 9.19 11.35
N LYS A 50 7.38 8.05 11.35
CA LYS A 50 5.90 7.97 11.22
C LYS A 50 5.33 8.65 9.97
N ARG A 51 6.12 8.85 8.93
CA ARG A 51 5.67 9.25 7.60
C ARG A 51 5.77 8.05 6.67
N VAL A 52 4.75 7.86 5.84
CA VAL A 52 4.71 6.82 4.81
C VAL A 52 4.68 7.52 3.46
N GLN A 53 5.64 7.16 2.62
CA GLN A 53 5.69 7.61 1.24
C GLN A 53 5.72 6.38 0.34
N ALA A 54 4.93 6.42 -0.72
CA ALA A 54 4.89 5.36 -1.72
C ALA A 54 4.90 5.94 -3.13
N TRP A 55 5.57 5.23 -4.03
CA TRP A 55 5.63 5.57 -5.44
C TRP A 55 5.28 4.35 -6.29
N LEU A 56 4.60 4.59 -7.41
CA LEU A 56 4.35 3.60 -8.45
C LEU A 56 5.04 4.06 -9.73
N ASP A 57 5.99 3.28 -10.23
CA ASP A 57 6.85 3.63 -11.38
C ASP A 57 7.50 5.01 -11.23
N GLY A 58 7.95 5.34 -10.01
CA GLY A 58 8.58 6.62 -9.67
C GLY A 58 7.61 7.80 -9.51
N LYS A 59 6.33 7.64 -9.84
CA LYS A 59 5.30 8.67 -9.60
C LYS A 59 4.80 8.57 -8.17
N SER A 60 4.71 9.72 -7.49
CA SER A 60 4.19 9.77 -6.12
C SER A 60 2.76 9.23 -6.08
N LEU A 61 2.51 8.28 -5.17
CA LEU A 61 1.22 7.65 -4.97
C LEU A 61 0.65 8.00 -3.59
N VAL A 62 1.48 7.97 -2.56
CA VAL A 62 1.13 8.32 -1.19
C VAL A 62 2.24 9.17 -0.61
N ASP A 63 1.87 10.23 0.10
CA ASP A 63 2.77 10.93 1.01
C ASP A 63 1.98 11.42 2.21
N VAL A 64 2.14 10.75 3.35
CA VAL A 64 1.29 11.02 4.52
C VAL A 64 2.03 10.89 5.83
N SER A 65 1.74 11.82 6.75
CA SER A 65 2.15 11.72 8.15
C SER A 65 1.12 10.92 8.95
N LEU A 66 1.61 10.02 9.80
CA LEU A 66 0.82 9.28 10.78
C LEU A 66 0.98 9.85 12.19
N GLN A 67 1.67 10.98 12.35
CA GLN A 67 1.86 11.59 13.66
C GLN A 67 0.51 11.95 14.30
N GLY A 68 0.26 11.46 15.51
CA GLY A 68 -0.99 11.71 16.24
C GLY A 68 -2.22 10.98 15.71
N ARG A 69 -2.05 10.06 14.75
CA ARG A 69 -3.16 9.33 14.14
C ARG A 69 -3.21 7.88 14.60
N SER A 70 -4.34 7.24 14.40
CA SER A 70 -4.49 5.80 14.63
C SER A 70 -4.36 5.05 13.32
N TRP A 71 -3.76 3.87 13.36
CA TRP A 71 -3.72 3.00 12.19
C TRP A 71 -3.68 1.54 12.61
N GLN A 72 -4.34 0.71 11.83
CA GLN A 72 -4.45 -0.71 12.12
C GLN A 72 -4.41 -1.55 10.86
N LEU A 73 -4.28 -2.85 11.07
CA LEU A 73 -4.42 -3.84 10.03
C LEU A 73 -5.83 -4.41 10.09
N ARG A 74 -6.42 -4.71 8.93
CA ARG A 74 -7.67 -5.46 8.86
C ARG A 74 -7.45 -6.90 9.34
N SER A 75 -8.46 -7.49 9.99
CA SER A 75 -8.37 -8.86 10.56
C SER A 75 -8.08 -9.90 9.47
N GLU A 76 -8.66 -9.72 8.29
CA GLU A 76 -8.55 -10.64 7.14
C GLU A 76 -7.11 -10.79 6.63
N VAL A 77 -6.23 -9.83 6.95
CA VAL A 77 -4.82 -9.86 6.54
C VAL A 77 -3.87 -9.93 7.73
N GLU A 78 -4.32 -10.29 8.93
CA GLU A 78 -3.45 -10.40 10.11
C GLU A 78 -2.31 -11.41 9.94
N ALA A 79 -2.55 -12.49 9.21
CA ALA A 79 -1.53 -13.49 8.87
C ALA A 79 -0.36 -12.92 8.03
N CYS A 80 -0.49 -11.70 7.48
CA CYS A 80 0.53 -11.04 6.68
C CYS A 80 1.64 -10.34 7.50
N ARG A 81 1.58 -10.42 8.83
CA ARG A 81 2.62 -9.83 9.70
C ARG A 81 3.95 -10.58 9.56
N PRO A 82 5.11 -9.89 9.64
CA PRO A 82 5.28 -8.45 9.77
C PRO A 82 5.33 -7.69 8.43
N LEU A 83 5.49 -8.42 7.32
CA LEU A 83 5.52 -7.89 5.95
C LEU A 83 5.14 -9.02 4.99
N ALA A 84 4.15 -8.79 4.14
CA ALA A 84 3.78 -9.71 3.08
C ALA A 84 3.23 -8.97 1.86
N VAL A 85 3.08 -9.69 0.75
CA VAL A 85 2.28 -9.29 -0.41
C VAL A 85 1.12 -10.26 -0.49
N ALA A 86 -0.10 -9.72 -0.56
CA ALA A 86 -1.33 -10.49 -0.68
C ALA A 86 -2.07 -10.11 -1.97
N SER A 87 -2.80 -11.07 -2.53
CA SER A 87 -3.70 -10.86 -3.66
C SER A 87 -5.07 -11.45 -3.33
N PHE A 88 -6.14 -10.72 -3.67
CA PHE A 88 -7.51 -11.20 -3.50
C PHE A 88 -8.17 -11.34 -4.87
N GLN A 89 -8.76 -12.51 -5.13
CA GLN A 89 -9.44 -12.87 -6.40
C GLN A 89 -8.65 -12.51 -7.68
N THR A 90 -7.33 -12.42 -7.56
CA THR A 90 -6.37 -12.05 -8.60
C THR A 90 -5.09 -12.84 -8.39
N ARG A 91 -4.15 -12.76 -9.35
CA ARG A 91 -2.80 -13.32 -9.19
C ARG A 91 -1.78 -12.21 -9.27
N ALA A 92 -0.85 -12.18 -8.33
CA ALA A 92 0.31 -11.31 -8.38
C ALA A 92 1.57 -12.14 -8.61
N ARG A 93 2.55 -11.56 -9.30
CA ARG A 93 3.89 -12.13 -9.45
C ARG A 93 4.91 -11.12 -8.94
N ILE A 94 5.69 -11.53 -7.93
CA ILE A 94 6.81 -10.72 -7.44
C ILE A 94 8.01 -11.04 -8.32
N HIS A 95 8.46 -10.05 -9.11
CA HIS A 95 9.66 -10.21 -9.93
C HIS A 95 10.95 -10.04 -9.11
N SER A 96 10.95 -9.06 -8.21
CA SER A 96 12.08 -8.77 -7.31
C SER A 96 11.54 -8.07 -6.06
N LEU A 97 12.14 -8.36 -4.90
CA LEU A 97 11.84 -7.69 -3.65
C LEU A 97 13.15 -7.26 -2.97
N ARG A 98 13.25 -5.99 -2.60
CA ARG A 98 14.39 -5.44 -1.85
C ARG A 98 13.88 -4.75 -0.60
N LEU A 99 14.32 -5.23 0.55
CA LEU A 99 14.04 -4.62 1.84
C LEU A 99 15.33 -3.99 2.40
N ARG A 100 15.28 -2.72 2.76
CA ARG A 100 16.39 -2.01 3.41
C ARG A 100 15.90 -1.42 4.72
N ARG A 101 16.60 -1.72 5.81
CA ARG A 101 16.42 -1.07 7.11
C ARG A 101 17.40 0.09 7.20
N TRP A 102 16.93 1.26 7.65
CA TRP A 102 17.82 2.34 8.03
C TRP A 102 18.62 1.91 9.25
N ARG A 103 19.93 2.17 9.25
CA ARG A 103 20.79 2.00 10.43
C ARG A 103 20.72 3.26 11.28
#